data_AF-A0A1F7HGP0-F1
#
_entry.id   AF-A0A1F7HGP0-F1
#
_cell.length_a   1.000
_cell.length_b   1.000
_cell.length_c   1.000
_cell.angle_alpha   90.00
_cell.angle_beta   90.00
_cell.angle_gamma   90.00
#
_symmetry.space_group_name_H-M   'P 1'
#
loop_
_entity.id
_entity.type
_entity.pdbx_description
1 polymer ?
#
loop_
_entity_poly.entity_id
_entity_poly.type
_entity_poly.pdbx_seq_one_letter_code
_entity_poly.pdbx_strand_id
1 'polypeptide(L)'
;MARCYVSGKTSQFGRSHTHHRGVAGGRWKKRAQKTQRVFKPNLQAISIMEGGRVKKVKIATDVIKRVKKDLREGRKPVVQLAYLSEDLKKIVASRKSQMSASA
;
A
#
# COMPACT_ATOMS: atom_id res chain seq x y z
N MET A 1 -13.52 3.90 -11.82
CA MET A 1 -12.44 2.97 -11.40
C MET A 1 -11.98 3.37 -10.02
N ALA A 2 -11.76 2.45 -9.08
CA ALA A 2 -11.19 2.82 -7.78
C ALA A 2 -9.71 3.22 -7.96
N ARG A 3 -9.33 4.38 -7.43
CA ARG A 3 -7.95 4.90 -7.46
C ARG A 3 -7.41 5.03 -6.04
N CYS A 4 -6.12 4.81 -5.86
CA CYS A 4 -5.45 5.17 -4.62
C CYS A 4 -5.47 6.69 -4.45
N TYR A 5 -5.85 7.15 -3.27
CA TYR A 5 -5.90 8.58 -2.94
C TYR A 5 -4.52 9.25 -2.98
N VAL A 6 -3.47 8.56 -2.53
CA VAL A 6 -2.11 9.11 -2.40
C VAL A 6 -1.28 8.88 -3.65
N SER A 7 -1.20 7.63 -4.13
CA SER A 7 -0.31 7.26 -5.24
C SER A 7 -0.98 7.22 -6.60
N GLY A 8 -2.29 7.48 -6.68
CA GLY A 8 -3.04 7.49 -7.94
C GLY A 8 -3.20 6.12 -8.62
N LYS A 9 -2.69 5.02 -8.04
CA LYS A 9 -2.75 3.67 -8.62
C LYS A 9 -4.18 3.28 -8.99
N THR A 10 -4.35 2.85 -10.23
CA THR A 10 -5.59 2.35 -10.83
C THR A 10 -5.41 0.90 -11.30
N SER A 11 -6.48 0.29 -11.79
CA SER A 11 -6.39 -1.03 -12.43
C SER A 11 -5.59 -0.94 -13.72
N GLN A 12 -4.75 -1.94 -13.94
CA GLN A 12 -3.96 -2.10 -15.14
C GLN A 12 -4.54 -3.24 -15.98
N PHE A 13 -4.46 -3.11 -17.29
CA PHE A 13 -4.81 -4.18 -18.22
C PHE A 13 -3.55 -4.95 -18.58
N GLY A 14 -3.65 -6.28 -18.64
CA GLY A 14 -2.58 -7.10 -19.16
C GLY A 14 -3.07 -8.49 -19.52
N ARG A 15 -2.15 -9.45 -19.63
CA ARG A 15 -2.45 -10.75 -20.24
C ARG A 15 -1.82 -11.88 -19.42
N SER A 16 -2.55 -12.97 -19.23
CA SER A 16 -1.98 -14.23 -18.75
C SER A 16 -1.58 -15.09 -19.95
N HIS A 17 -0.38 -15.65 -19.92
CA HIS A 17 0.15 -16.48 -21.02
C HIS A 17 1.20 -17.48 -20.51
N THR A 18 0.93 -18.08 -19.34
CA THR A 18 1.86 -18.96 -18.64
C THR A 18 1.31 -20.39 -18.61
N HIS A 19 2.16 -21.36 -18.94
CA HIS A 19 1.89 -22.79 -18.75
C HIS A 19 2.28 -23.24 -17.34
N HIS A 20 1.75 -24.37 -16.88
CA HIS A 20 2.24 -25.00 -15.65
C HIS A 20 3.72 -25.41 -15.79
N ARG A 21 4.43 -25.48 -14.66
CA ARG A 21 5.84 -25.89 -14.64
C ARG A 21 5.96 -27.37 -15.03
N GLY A 22 6.84 -27.69 -15.98
CA GLY A 22 7.06 -29.06 -16.48
C GLY A 22 6.35 -29.43 -17.79
N VAL A 23 5.28 -28.72 -18.18
CA VAL A 23 4.55 -28.98 -19.45
C VAL A 23 5.04 -28.13 -20.63
N ALA A 24 5.99 -27.23 -20.39
CA ALA A 24 6.50 -26.25 -21.36
C ALA A 24 7.77 -26.71 -22.12
N GLY A 25 7.98 -28.02 -22.26
CA GLY A 25 9.05 -28.59 -23.08
C GLY A 25 8.74 -28.48 -24.59
N GLY A 26 9.75 -28.13 -25.39
CA GLY A 26 9.69 -28.19 -26.86
C GLY A 26 8.57 -27.35 -27.50
N ARG A 27 7.70 -28.02 -28.27
CA ARG A 27 6.70 -27.43 -29.19
C ARG A 27 5.59 -26.62 -28.51
N TRP A 28 5.39 -26.80 -27.21
CA TRP A 28 4.27 -26.23 -26.45
C TRP A 28 4.58 -24.86 -25.84
N LYS A 29 5.86 -24.50 -25.72
CA LYS A 29 6.32 -23.23 -25.12
C LYS A 29 5.74 -21.98 -25.79
N LYS A 30 5.42 -22.06 -27.10
CA LYS A 30 4.86 -20.94 -27.89
C LYS A 30 3.32 -20.97 -28.03
N ARG A 31 2.65 -22.01 -27.53
CA ARG A 31 1.19 -22.22 -27.69
C ARG A 31 0.34 -21.76 -26.50
N ALA A 32 0.92 -21.07 -25.50
CA ALA A 32 0.13 -20.58 -24.37
C ALA A 32 -0.95 -19.59 -24.84
N GLN A 33 -2.20 -19.85 -24.48
CA GLN A 33 -3.30 -18.95 -24.81
C GLN A 33 -3.12 -17.62 -24.06
N LYS A 34 -3.28 -16.51 -24.78
CA LYS A 34 -3.18 -15.16 -24.21
C LYS A 34 -4.57 -14.68 -23.79
N THR A 35 -4.92 -14.85 -22.52
CA THR A 35 -6.19 -14.37 -21.99
C THR A 35 -6.05 -12.96 -21.42
N GLN A 36 -7.02 -12.08 -21.69
CA GLN A 36 -7.06 -10.72 -21.14
C GLN A 36 -7.34 -10.79 -19.64
N ARG A 37 -6.63 -9.98 -18.85
CA ARG A 37 -6.80 -9.88 -17.40
C ARG A 37 -6.73 -8.44 -16.94
N VAL A 38 -7.61 -8.09 -16.00
CA VAL A 38 -7.56 -6.81 -15.29
C VAL A 38 -6.84 -7.02 -13.95
N PHE A 39 -5.73 -6.32 -13.74
CA PHE A 39 -4.98 -6.29 -12.49
C PHE A 39 -5.51 -5.16 -11.61
N LYS A 40 -6.27 -5.52 -10.57
CA LYS A 40 -6.82 -4.55 -9.61
C LYS A 40 -5.75 -4.20 -8.55
N PRO A 41 -5.61 -2.91 -8.18
CA PRO A 41 -4.75 -2.52 -7.06
C PRO A 41 -5.34 -3.02 -5.73
N ASN A 42 -4.48 -3.38 -4.78
CA ASN A 42 -4.89 -3.72 -3.42
C ASN A 42 -5.19 -2.44 -2.64
N LEU A 43 -6.43 -1.97 -2.74
CA LEU A 43 -6.92 -0.76 -2.07
C LEU A 43 -7.69 -1.12 -0.81
N GLN A 44 -7.39 -0.44 0.30
CA GLN A 44 -8.04 -0.59 1.59
C GLN A 44 -8.69 0.74 1.99
N ALA A 45 -9.86 0.67 2.61
CA ALA A 45 -10.57 1.85 3.10
C ALA A 45 -10.03 2.23 4.49
N ILE A 46 -9.46 3.43 4.62
CA ILE A 46 -8.83 3.92 5.84
C ILE A 46 -9.29 5.34 6.13
N SER A 47 -9.41 5.65 7.42
CA SER A 47 -9.66 7.01 7.91
C SER A 47 -8.34 7.76 8.06
N ILE A 48 -8.19 8.85 7.30
CA ILE A 48 -7.05 9.77 7.40
C ILE A 48 -7.49 11.09 8.04
N MET A 49 -6.54 11.79 8.65
CA MET A 49 -6.74 13.14 9.15
C MET A 49 -6.20 14.14 8.13
N GLU A 50 -7.08 14.97 7.57
CA GLU A 50 -6.74 16.05 6.64
C GLU A 50 -7.40 17.35 7.12
N GLY A 51 -6.62 18.41 7.34
CA GLY A 51 -7.16 19.72 7.74
C GLY A 51 -8.00 19.67 9.03
N GLY A 52 -7.63 18.80 9.98
CA GLY A 52 -8.36 18.61 11.24
C GLY A 52 -9.66 17.80 11.12
N ARG A 53 -10.01 17.30 9.93
CA ARG A 53 -11.19 16.45 9.72
C ARG A 53 -10.81 15.01 9.40
N VAL A 54 -11.61 14.07 9.88
CA VAL A 54 -11.45 12.65 9.59
C VAL A 54 -12.17 12.31 8.28
N LYS A 55 -11.45 11.74 7.33
CA LYS A 55 -11.97 11.38 6.00
C LYS A 55 -11.68 9.94 5.68
N LYS A 56 -12.68 9.19 5.23
CA LYS A 56 -12.53 7.80 4.78
C LYS A 56 -12.13 7.76 3.31
N VAL A 57 -10.95 7.24 3.01
CA VAL A 57 -10.38 7.17 1.64
C VAL A 57 -9.88 5.77 1.30
N LYS A 58 -9.76 5.46 0.01
CA LYS A 58 -9.14 4.23 -0.48
C LYS A 58 -7.65 4.44 -0.73
N ILE A 59 -6.81 3.71 -0.02
CA ILE A 59 -5.34 3.80 -0.12
C ILE A 59 -4.76 2.43 -0.44
N ALA A 60 -3.70 2.40 -1.24
CA ALA A 60 -3.00 1.16 -1.58
C ALA A 60 -2.16 0.63 -0.40
N THR A 61 -2.07 -0.69 -0.26
CA THR A 61 -1.37 -1.35 0.85
C THR A 61 0.11 -0.97 0.95
N ASP A 62 0.79 -0.68 -0.16
CA ASP A 62 2.18 -0.25 -0.14
C ASP A 62 2.35 1.16 0.45
N VAL A 63 1.39 2.06 0.21
CA VAL A 63 1.37 3.38 0.84
C VAL A 63 1.12 3.25 2.34
N ILE A 64 0.19 2.38 2.75
CA ILE A 64 -0.07 2.10 4.17
C ILE A 64 1.19 1.58 4.85
N LYS A 65 1.90 0.65 4.19
CA LYS A 65 3.16 0.10 4.68
C LYS A 65 4.23 1.20 4.84
N ARG A 66 4.33 2.11 3.86
CA ARG A 66 5.27 3.23 3.90
C ARG A 66 4.96 4.19 5.05
N VAL A 67 3.71 4.60 5.22
CA VAL A 67 3.28 5.47 6.33
C VAL A 67 3.62 4.86 7.69
N LYS A 68 3.34 3.56 7.88
CA LYS A 68 3.72 2.85 9.12
C LYS A 68 5.24 2.82 9.33
N LYS A 69 6.02 2.67 8.26
CA LYS A 69 7.48 2.71 8.32
C LYS A 69 8.00 4.10 8.67
N ASP A 70 7.47 5.15 8.05
CA ASP A 70 7.86 6.53 8.32
C ASP A 70 7.60 6.91 9.79
N LEU A 71 6.44 6.52 10.33
CA LEU A 71 6.13 6.66 11.77
C LEU A 71 7.14 5.91 12.66
N ARG A 72 7.51 4.68 12.25
CA ARG A 72 8.55 3.89 12.93
C ARG A 72 9.96 4.40 12.73
N GLU A 73 10.23 5.33 11.83
CA GLU A 73 11.56 5.95 11.63
C GLU A 73 11.60 7.40 12.11
N GLY A 74 10.46 7.98 12.50
CA GLY A 74 10.37 9.38 12.93
C GLY A 74 10.34 10.37 11.75
N ARG A 75 10.16 9.86 10.53
CA ARG A 75 10.02 10.67 9.32
C ARG A 75 8.58 11.16 9.20
N LYS A 76 8.40 12.34 8.61
CA LYS A 76 7.06 12.91 8.35
C LYS A 76 6.34 12.04 7.31
N PRO A 77 5.23 11.36 7.67
CA PRO A 77 4.51 10.52 6.71
C PRO A 77 3.75 11.38 5.70
N VAL A 78 3.51 10.82 4.51
CA VAL A 78 2.77 11.49 3.42
C VAL A 78 1.30 11.76 3.81
N VAL A 79 0.72 10.91 4.65
CA VAL A 79 -0.64 11.09 5.20
C VAL A 79 -0.65 10.74 6.68
N GLN A 80 -1.50 11.45 7.44
CA GLN A 80 -1.73 11.16 8.86
C GLN A 80 -2.90 10.18 9.00
N LEU A 81 -2.67 9.08 9.70
CA LEU A 81 -3.72 8.12 10.03
C LEU A 81 -4.57 8.68 11.17
N ALA A 82 -5.89 8.59 11.07
CA ALA A 82 -6.79 9.02 12.14
C ALA A 82 -6.64 8.14 13.39
N TYR A 83 -6.33 6.86 13.19
CA TYR A 83 -6.14 5.88 14.25
C TYR A 83 -4.82 5.13 14.06
N LEU A 84 -4.01 5.08 15.11
CA LEU A 84 -2.79 4.26 15.17
C LEU A 84 -3.06 3.01 16.01
N SER A 85 -2.36 1.91 15.69
CA SER A 85 -2.33 0.73 16.57
C SER A 85 -1.59 1.05 17.87
N GLU A 86 -1.91 0.34 18.95
CA GLU A 86 -1.32 0.57 20.28
C GLU A 86 0.21 0.54 20.26
N ASP A 87 0.82 -0.40 19.54
CA ASP A 87 2.28 -0.48 19.42
C ASP A 87 2.89 0.77 18.77
N LEU A 88 2.21 1.31 17.74
CA LEU A 88 2.67 2.51 17.07
C LEU A 88 2.47 3.75 17.94
N LYS A 89 1.40 3.80 18.75
CA LYS A 89 1.20 4.88 19.73
C LYS A 89 2.35 4.91 20.74
N LYS A 90 2.74 3.75 21.29
CA LYS A 90 3.87 3.62 22.23
C LYS A 90 5.18 4.11 21.63
N ILE A 91 5.49 3.70 20.39
CA ILE A 91 6.72 4.12 19.68
C ILE A 91 6.75 5.63 19.41
N VAL A 92 5.62 6.21 18.98
CA VAL A 92 5.54 7.64 18.71
C VAL A 92 5.64 8.44 20.02
N ALA A 93 5.01 7.98 21.10
CA ALA A 93 5.09 8.60 22.42
C ALA A 93 6.51 8.58 22.99
N SER A 94 7.20 7.43 22.96
CA SER A 94 8.58 7.31 23.47
C SER A 94 9.56 8.22 22.74
N ARG A 95 9.37 8.41 21.43
CA ARG A 95 10.17 9.34 20.65
C ARG A 95 9.86 10.79 20.92
N LYS A 96 8.58 11.13 21.11
CA LYS A 96 8.18 12.49 21.47
C LYS A 96 8.83 12.90 22.80
N SER A 97 8.88 11.99 23.79
CA SER A 97 9.60 12.23 25.05
C SER A 97 11.11 12.33 24.88
N GLN A 98 11.73 11.53 23.99
CA GLN A 98 13.16 11.65 23.69
C GLN A 98 13.50 12.99 23.02
N MET A 99 12.68 13.46 22.08
CA MET A 99 12.87 14.76 21.42
C MET A 99 12.71 15.93 22.39
N SER A 100 11.75 15.87 23.33
CA SER A 100 11.56 16.95 24.32
C SER A 100 12.64 17.00 25.40
N ALA A 101 13.31 15.87 25.67
CA ALA A 101 14.42 15.81 26.62
C ALA A 101 15.77 16.23 26.01
N SER A 102 15.84 16.36 24.68
CA SER A 102 17.07 16.71 23.94
C SER A 102 17.05 18.16 23.40
N ALA A 103 16.03 18.94 23.76
CA ALA A 103 15.81 20.32 23.34
C ALA A 103 15.85 21.23 24.57
#